data_AF-A0ABD7R9F7-F1
#
_entry.id   AF-A0ABD7R9F7-F1
#
_cell.length_a   1.000
_cell.length_b   1.000
_cell.length_c   1.000
_cell.angle_alpha   90.00
_cell.angle_beta   90.00
_cell.angle_gamma   90.00
#
_symmetry.space_group_name_H-M   'P 1'
#
loop_
_entity.id
_entity.type
_entity.pdbx_description
1 polymer ?
#
loop_
_entity_poly.entity_id
_entity_poly.type
_entity_poly.pdbx_seq_one_letter_code
_entity_poly.pdbx_strand_id
1 'polypeptide(L)'
;MEEFKTKRVEVSSAAAKGSSLDFFVVTGSTKDPIVTVADNKFYPHVRDIYARYHYYQNLHHGVRIAVNFEEEARGEGFAVTIAQPGMVGDYTVIPM
;
A
#
# COMPACT_ATOMS: atom_id res chain seq x y z
N MET A 1 2.01 25.24 -4.26
CA MET A 1 2.37 24.11 -3.39
C MET A 1 1.38 23.00 -3.71
N GLU A 2 1.85 21.80 -4.04
CA GLU A 2 0.95 20.66 -4.26
C GLU A 2 0.30 20.26 -2.92
N GLU A 3 -1.00 19.99 -2.94
CA GLU A 3 -1.76 19.61 -1.74
C GLU A 3 -1.36 18.20 -1.28
N PHE A 4 -1.13 18.06 0.03
CA PHE A 4 -0.92 16.76 0.67
C PHE A 4 -2.28 16.14 0.98
N LYS A 5 -2.59 15.02 0.32
CA LYS A 5 -3.84 14.29 0.54
C LYS A 5 -3.57 12.99 1.29
N THR A 6 -4.59 12.47 1.96
CA THR A 6 -4.54 11.16 2.62
C THR A 6 -5.66 10.26 2.10
N LYS A 7 -5.38 8.97 1.94
CA LYS A 7 -6.38 7.96 1.57
C LYS A 7 -6.16 6.67 2.34
N ARG A 8 -7.21 6.17 2.99
CA ARG A 8 -7.26 4.79 3.48
C ARG A 8 -7.64 3.86 2.34
N VAL A 9 -6.90 2.78 2.17
CA VAL A 9 -7.15 1.72 1.17
C VAL A 9 -7.15 0.36 1.85
N GLU A 10 -8.09 -0.49 1.43
CA GLU A 10 -8.20 -1.87 1.90
C GLU A 10 -7.41 -2.79 0.99
N VAL A 11 -6.76 -3.77 1.58
CA VAL A 11 -5.87 -4.70 0.89
C VAL A 11 -6.47 -6.10 0.99
N SER A 12 -6.69 -6.71 -0.16
CA SER A 12 -7.14 -8.08 -0.27
C SER A 12 -6.02 -9.05 0.09
N SER A 13 -6.38 -10.22 0.65
CA SER A 13 -5.46 -11.34 0.88
C SER A 13 -4.82 -11.88 -0.42
N ALA A 14 -5.34 -11.51 -1.59
CA ALA A 14 -4.72 -11.81 -2.88
C ALA A 14 -3.31 -11.18 -3.05
N ALA A 15 -2.97 -10.16 -2.25
CA ALA A 15 -1.63 -9.57 -2.21
C ALA A 15 -0.65 -10.35 -1.32
N ALA A 16 -1.09 -11.41 -0.65
CA ALA A 16 -0.26 -12.18 0.27
C ALA A 16 0.72 -13.08 -0.48
N LYS A 17 1.99 -13.00 -0.10
CA LYS A 17 3.08 -13.85 -0.58
C LYS A 17 4.02 -14.19 0.56
N GLY A 18 3.89 -15.42 1.08
CA GLY A 18 4.65 -15.86 2.26
C GLY A 18 4.35 -14.99 3.47
N SER A 19 5.37 -14.35 4.03
CA SER A 19 5.28 -13.45 5.19
C SER A 19 5.07 -11.98 4.78
N SER A 20 4.49 -11.69 3.62
CA SER A 20 4.33 -10.32 3.14
C SER A 20 2.99 -10.07 2.43
N LEU A 21 2.50 -8.84 2.50
CA LEU A 21 1.52 -8.29 1.56
C LEU A 21 2.28 -7.34 0.63
N ASP A 22 2.34 -7.65 -0.67
CA ASP A 22 2.96 -6.79 -1.70
C ASP A 22 1.90 -6.34 -2.69
N PHE A 23 1.70 -5.03 -2.78
CA PHE A 23 0.66 -4.44 -3.61
C PHE A 23 1.05 -3.04 -4.09
N PHE A 24 0.41 -2.63 -5.17
CA PHE A 24 0.53 -1.31 -5.74
C PHE A 24 -0.79 -0.55 -5.63
N VAL A 25 -0.73 0.74 -5.30
CA VAL A 25 -1.90 1.60 -5.23
C VAL A 25 -1.76 2.72 -6.23
N VAL A 26 -2.72 2.82 -7.15
CA VAL A 26 -2.78 3.89 -8.16
C VAL A 26 -3.10 5.22 -7.48
N THR A 27 -2.13 6.11 -7.36
CA THR A 27 -2.34 7.44 -6.74
C THR A 27 -2.28 8.58 -7.76
N GLY A 28 -1.76 8.33 -8.96
CA GLY A 28 -1.51 9.34 -9.98
C GLY A 28 -0.34 10.28 -9.68
N SER A 29 0.36 10.10 -8.56
CA SER A 29 1.47 10.96 -8.14
C SER A 29 2.83 10.26 -8.30
N THR A 30 3.85 11.07 -8.58
CA THR A 30 5.25 10.64 -8.69
C THR A 30 6.12 11.03 -7.50
N LYS A 31 5.51 11.63 -6.47
CA LYS A 31 6.20 12.08 -5.26
C LYS A 31 6.39 10.93 -4.28
N ASP A 32 7.29 11.09 -3.30
CA ASP A 32 7.43 10.07 -2.27
C ASP A 32 6.22 10.07 -1.29
N PRO A 33 5.76 8.89 -0.86
CA PRO A 33 4.63 8.75 0.05
C PRO A 33 5.07 8.59 1.51
N ILE A 34 4.11 8.80 2.41
CA ILE A 34 4.13 8.32 3.79
C ILE A 34 3.02 7.28 3.91
N VAL A 35 3.33 6.10 4.47
CA VAL A 35 2.37 5.00 4.62
C VAL A 35 2.33 4.53 6.07
N THR A 36 1.14 4.30 6.60
CA THR A 36 0.92 3.71 7.92
C THR A 36 -0.06 2.55 7.84
N VAL A 37 0.06 1.58 8.74
CA VAL A 37 -0.99 0.58 8.96
C VAL A 37 -2.21 1.30 9.55
N ALA A 38 -3.38 1.07 8.95
CA ALA A 38 -4.65 1.56 9.46
C ALA A 38 -5.38 0.43 10.21
N ASP A 39 -5.40 -0.78 9.65
CA ASP A 39 -6.03 -1.96 10.24
C ASP A 39 -5.19 -3.21 9.98
N ASN A 40 -5.12 -4.10 10.98
CA ASN A 40 -4.34 -5.35 10.94
C ASN A 40 -5.15 -6.53 11.52
N LYS A 41 -6.39 -6.72 11.04
CA LYS A 41 -7.33 -7.67 11.64
C LYS A 41 -6.90 -9.11 11.39
N PHE A 42 -6.48 -9.78 12.48
CA PHE A 42 -6.00 -11.16 12.52
C PHE A 42 -4.77 -11.47 11.68
N TYR A 43 -4.10 -10.44 11.16
CA TYR A 43 -2.77 -10.58 10.59
C TYR A 43 -1.72 -10.62 11.72
N PRO A 44 -0.56 -11.25 11.49
CA PRO A 44 0.53 -11.23 12.46
C PRO A 44 1.06 -9.82 12.73
N HIS A 45 2.02 -9.71 13.66
CA HIS A 45 2.71 -8.45 13.88
C HIS A 45 3.48 -8.01 12.62
N VAL A 46 3.33 -6.73 12.29
CA VAL A 46 4.07 -6.08 11.21
C VAL A 46 5.48 -5.82 11.72
N ARG A 47 6.47 -6.40 11.02
CA ARG A 47 7.89 -6.19 11.30
C ARG A 47 8.39 -4.90 10.67
N ASP A 48 8.07 -4.69 9.40
CA ASP A 48 8.52 -3.54 8.63
C ASP A 48 7.58 -3.22 7.46
N ILE A 49 7.67 -1.98 6.97
CA ILE A 49 6.89 -1.48 5.83
C ILE A 49 7.84 -0.80 4.87
N TYR A 50 7.85 -1.28 3.63
CA TYR A 50 8.45 -0.58 2.49
C TYR A 50 7.35 0.15 1.73
N ALA A 51 7.56 1.44 1.44
CA ALA A 51 6.68 2.21 0.58
C ALA A 51 7.51 3.17 -0.26
N ARG A 52 7.27 3.17 -1.58
CA ARG A 52 7.91 4.11 -2.50
C ARG A 52 7.04 4.36 -3.71
N TYR A 53 7.21 5.55 -4.29
CA TYR A 53 6.76 5.80 -5.65
C TYR A 53 7.22 4.69 -6.61
N HIS A 54 6.30 4.25 -7.49
CA HIS A 54 6.60 3.26 -8.52
C HIS A 54 5.72 3.46 -9.78
N TYR A 55 6.15 2.84 -10.89
CA TYR A 55 5.35 2.71 -12.11
C TYR A 55 4.84 1.28 -12.22
N TYR A 56 3.53 1.09 -12.36
CA TYR A 56 2.97 -0.23 -12.67
C TYR A 56 2.74 -0.36 -14.17
N GLN A 57 3.38 -1.35 -14.80
CA GLN A 57 3.32 -1.64 -16.23
C GLN A 57 3.57 -0.43 -17.15
N ASN A 58 4.35 0.57 -16.69
CA ASN A 58 4.60 1.85 -17.37
C ASN A 58 3.34 2.70 -17.67
N LEU A 59 2.16 2.33 -17.16
CA LEU A 59 0.89 3.00 -17.43
C LEU A 59 0.36 3.76 -16.21
N HIS A 60 0.59 3.23 -15.00
CA HIS A 60 0.03 3.80 -13.78
C HIS A 60 1.14 4.35 -12.87
N HIS A 61 0.90 5.55 -12.35
CA HIS A 61 1.73 6.16 -11.30
C HIS A 61 1.08 5.94 -9.94
N GLY A 62 1.90 5.58 -8.96
CA GLY A 62 1.38 5.19 -7.67
C GLY A 62 2.46 4.82 -6.68
N VAL A 63 2.05 4.06 -5.69
CA VAL A 63 2.91 3.64 -4.59
C VAL A 63 2.94 2.11 -4.56
N ARG A 64 4.14 1.53 -4.60
CA ARG A 64 4.32 0.13 -4.22
C ARG A 64 4.51 0.06 -2.71
N ILE A 65 3.76 -0.82 -2.07
CA ILE A 65 3.77 -1.05 -0.63
C ILE A 65 4.03 -2.53 -0.40
N ALA A 66 5.05 -2.83 0.38
CA ALA A 66 5.28 -4.17 0.91
C ALA A 66 5.23 -4.11 2.43
N VAL A 67 4.29 -4.82 3.03
CA VAL A 67 4.17 -4.98 4.48
C VAL A 67 4.70 -6.36 4.82
N ASN A 68 5.76 -6.41 5.61
CA ASN A 68 6.38 -7.66 6.03
C ASN A 68 5.97 -8.00 7.46
N PHE A 69 5.54 -9.24 7.65
CA PHE A 69 5.08 -9.79 8.90
C PHE A 69 6.16 -10.67 9.53
N GLU A 70 6.06 -10.90 10.84
CA GLU A 70 6.93 -11.85 11.56
C GLU A 70 6.61 -13.31 11.20
N GLU A 71 5.39 -13.58 10.74
CA GLU A 71 4.89 -14.90 10.36
C GLU A 71 4.21 -14.86 8.98
N GLU A 72 3.60 -15.97 8.56
CA GLU A 72 2.85 -16.03 7.29
C GLU A 72 1.70 -15.02 7.28
N ALA A 73 1.56 -14.28 6.17
CA ALA A 73 0.59 -13.19 6.01
C ALA A 73 -0.84 -13.72 5.85
N ARG A 74 -1.39 -14.26 6.94
CA ARG A 74 -2.75 -14.79 7.04
C ARG A 74 -3.56 -13.88 7.96
N GLY A 75 -4.70 -13.41 7.48
CA GLY A 75 -5.64 -12.61 8.27
C GLY A 75 -6.90 -12.32 7.47
N GLU A 76 -7.80 -11.52 8.04
CA GLU A 76 -9.13 -11.28 7.47
C GLU A 76 -9.29 -9.90 6.84
N GLY A 77 -8.54 -8.91 7.32
CA GLY A 77 -8.67 -7.54 6.83
C GLY A 77 -7.44 -6.72 7.14
N PHE A 78 -6.85 -6.15 6.11
CA PHE A 78 -5.70 -5.27 6.23
C PHE A 78 -5.98 -3.96 5.49
N ALA A 79 -5.59 -2.83 6.09
CA ALA A 79 -5.73 -1.53 5.45
C ALA A 79 -4.52 -0.67 5.76
N VAL A 80 -4.17 0.20 4.82
CA VAL A 80 -3.12 1.22 4.99
C VAL A 80 -3.68 2.61 4.73
N THR A 81 -3.09 3.60 5.39
CA THR A 81 -3.29 4.99 5.02
C THR A 81 -2.08 5.45 4.22
N ILE A 82 -2.32 6.06 3.06
CA ILE A 82 -1.31 6.64 2.19
C ILE A 82 -1.48 8.15 2.25
N ALA A 83 -0.39 8.86 2.54
CA ALA A 83 -0.31 10.30 2.41
C ALA A 83 0.75 10.65 1.36
N GLN A 84 0.37 11.38 0.32
CA GLN A 84 1.28 11.73 -0.78
C GLN A 84 0.84 13.07 -1.39
N PRO A 85 1.78 13.96 -1.77
CA PRO A 85 1.44 15.17 -2.51
C PRO A 85 0.88 14.85 -3.90
N GLY A 86 -0.08 15.65 -4.36
CA GLY A 86 -0.52 15.62 -5.75
C GLY A 86 -1.29 14.36 -6.16
N MET A 87 -1.91 13.64 -5.21
CA MET A 87 -2.75 12.50 -5.55
C MET A 87 -3.99 12.91 -6.37
N VAL A 88 -4.20 12.20 -7.48
CA VAL A 88 -5.30 12.39 -8.44
C VAL A 88 -5.86 11.08 -9.00
N GLY A 89 -5.32 9.93 -8.55
CA GLY A 89 -5.72 8.59 -9.01
C GLY A 89 -7.05 8.10 -8.44
N ASP A 90 -7.44 6.90 -8.88
CA ASP A 90 -8.65 6.19 -8.44
C ASP A 90 -8.44 5.30 -7.20
N TYR A 91 -7.18 5.18 -6.74
CA TYR A 91 -6.78 4.37 -5.58
C TYR A 91 -7.03 2.87 -5.76
N THR A 92 -7.07 2.40 -7.01
CA THR A 92 -7.12 0.97 -7.31
C THR A 92 -5.92 0.26 -6.69
N VAL A 93 -6.18 -0.85 -6.00
CA VAL A 93 -5.17 -1.69 -5.35
C VAL A 93 -4.92 -2.92 -6.23
N ILE A 94 -3.65 -3.15 -6.55
CA ILE A 94 -3.20 -4.21 -7.46
C ILE A 94 -2.20 -5.11 -6.73
N PRO A 95 -2.48 -6.40 -6.52
CA PRO A 95 -1.50 -7.36 -6.01
C PRO A 95 -0.25 -7.46 -6.90
N MET A 96 0.94 -7.62 -6.28
CA MET A 96 2.25 -7.65 -6.96
C MET A 96 2.95 -9.01 -6.91
#